data_AF-A0A249SYS1-F1
#
_entry.id   AF-A0A249SYS1-F1
#
_cell.length_a   1.000
_cell.length_b   1.000
_cell.length_c   1.000
_cell.angle_alpha   90.00
_cell.angle_beta   90.00
_cell.angle_gamma   90.00
#
_symmetry.space_group_name_H-M   'P 1'
#
loop_
_entity.id
_entity.type
_entity.pdbx_description
1 polymer ?
#
loop_
_entity_poly.entity_id
_entity_poly.type
_entity_poly.pdbx_seq_one_letter_code
_entity_poly.pdbx_strand_id
1 'polypeptide(L)'
;MDILTETNKYLYSSRQKSVAELEQILIKVGVPPEQAPLEALNAFETYFSQQLKKKGITAAMAFVIPLLFIYILSNFILTHHGGRGIFAQTLYILPLVTMLLYGIVNGMRLWAIKEEITSFRELRKL
;
A
#
# COMPACT_ATOMS: atom_id res chain seq x y z
N MET A 1 -18.95 -10.87 22.71
CA MET A 1 -18.86 -10.23 21.38
C MET A 1 -17.38 -9.98 21.17
N ASP A 2 -16.76 -10.69 20.22
CA ASP A 2 -15.29 -10.72 20.11
C ASP A 2 -14.73 -9.33 19.81
N ILE A 3 -13.86 -8.83 20.69
CA ILE A 3 -13.21 -7.52 20.58
C ILE A 3 -12.62 -7.35 19.17
N LEU A 4 -11.94 -8.39 18.65
CA LEU A 4 -11.37 -8.46 17.31
C LEU A 4 -12.36 -8.24 16.16
N THR A 5 -13.63 -8.61 16.34
CA THR A 5 -14.68 -8.44 15.34
C THR A 5 -15.15 -6.99 15.31
N GLU A 6 -15.22 -6.34 16.48
CA GLU A 6 -15.50 -4.91 16.60
C GLU A 6 -14.32 -4.08 16.12
N THR A 7 -13.08 -4.42 16.49
CA THR A 7 -11.89 -3.71 16.04
C THR A 7 -11.79 -3.74 14.52
N ASN A 8 -11.99 -4.90 13.88
CA ASN A 8 -12.05 -5.01 12.43
C ASN A 8 -13.18 -4.16 11.83
N LYS A 9 -14.39 -4.18 12.41
CA LYS A 9 -15.50 -3.36 11.94
C LYS A 9 -15.17 -1.87 11.94
N TYR A 10 -14.51 -1.37 12.99
CA TYR A 10 -14.07 0.03 13.06
C TYR A 10 -12.89 0.33 12.11
N LEU A 11 -11.95 -0.60 11.96
CA LEU A 11 -10.82 -0.49 11.03
C LEU A 11 -11.26 -0.39 9.57
N TYR A 12 -12.21 -1.24 9.14
CA TYR A 12 -12.73 -1.24 7.77
C TYR A 12 -13.73 -0.11 7.52
N SER A 13 -14.48 0.33 8.53
CA SER A 13 -15.38 1.48 8.43
C SER A 13 -14.62 2.80 8.30
N SER A 14 -13.36 2.86 8.72
CA SER A 14 -12.61 4.10 8.76
C SER A 14 -11.36 4.04 7.89
N ARG A 15 -11.52 4.41 6.62
CA ARG A 15 -10.43 4.52 5.64
C ARG A 15 -9.28 5.48 6.01
N GLN A 16 -9.32 6.10 7.19
CA GLN A 16 -8.51 7.27 7.55
C GLN A 16 -8.22 7.45 9.06
N LYS A 17 -8.60 6.52 9.94
CA LYS A 17 -8.30 6.71 11.37
C LYS A 17 -6.89 6.27 11.69
N SER A 18 -6.20 7.09 12.49
CA SER A 18 -4.83 6.81 12.90
C SER A 18 -4.76 5.69 13.95
N VAL A 19 -3.59 5.08 14.14
CA VAL A 19 -3.34 4.09 15.20
C VAL A 19 -3.73 4.66 16.57
N ALA A 20 -3.44 5.94 16.81
CA ALA A 20 -3.80 6.65 18.03
C ALA A 20 -5.31 6.85 18.20
N GLU A 21 -6.04 7.11 17.12
CA GLU A 21 -7.51 7.17 17.18
C GLU A 21 -8.13 5.80 17.46
N LEU A 22 -7.51 4.73 16.95
CA LEU A 22 -7.96 3.36 17.20
C LEU A 22 -7.76 2.98 18.68
N GLU A 23 -6.64 3.37 19.27
CA GLU A 23 -6.37 3.25 20.70
C GLU A 23 -7.45 3.98 21.52
N GLN A 24 -7.76 5.23 21.18
CA GLN A 24 -8.81 6.00 21.89
C GLN A 24 -10.18 5.34 21.80
N ILE A 25 -10.51 4.72 20.67
CA ILE A 25 -11.78 3.99 20.52
C ILE A 25 -11.77 2.73 21.39
N LEU A 26 -10.68 1.97 21.42
CA LEU A 26 -10.56 0.78 22.27
C LEU A 26 -10.72 1.12 23.75
N ILE A 27 -10.12 2.22 24.21
CA ILE A 27 -10.29 2.73 25.58
C ILE A 27 -11.76 3.09 25.84
N LYS A 28 -12.44 3.77 24.89
CA LYS A 28 -13.87 4.11 25.01
C LYS A 28 -14.80 2.89 25.05
N VAL A 29 -14.41 1.81 24.39
CA VAL A 29 -15.16 0.54 24.35
C VAL A 29 -14.92 -0.32 25.60
N GLY A 30 -13.98 0.08 26.47
CA GLY A 30 -13.74 -0.55 27.76
C GLY A 30 -12.50 -1.45 27.81
N VAL A 31 -11.62 -1.39 26.80
CA VAL A 31 -10.32 -2.06 26.85
C VAL A 31 -9.42 -1.35 27.88
N PRO A 32 -8.70 -2.09 28.75
CA PRO A 32 -7.78 -1.49 29.70
C PRO A 32 -6.73 -0.61 28.98
N PRO A 33 -6.41 0.59 29.49
CA PRO A 33 -5.49 1.52 28.83
C PRO A 33 -4.08 0.96 28.67
N GLU A 34 -3.70 -0.05 29.47
CA GLU A 34 -2.41 -0.75 29.33
C GLU A 34 -2.40 -1.73 28.13
N GLN A 35 -3.55 -2.28 27.76
CA GLN A 35 -3.69 -3.26 26.68
C GLN A 35 -4.15 -2.63 25.36
N ALA A 36 -4.88 -1.50 25.44
CA ALA A 36 -5.36 -0.75 24.29
C ALA A 36 -4.28 -0.38 23.25
N PRO A 37 -3.07 0.08 23.60
CA PRO A 37 -2.06 0.42 22.60
C PRO A 37 -1.51 -0.82 21.88
N LEU A 38 -1.37 -1.96 22.58
CA LEU A 38 -0.92 -3.23 21.99
C LEU A 38 -1.97 -3.81 21.03
N GLU A 39 -3.25 -3.78 21.43
CA GLU A 39 -4.34 -4.23 20.57
C GLU A 39 -4.51 -3.33 19.33
N ALA A 40 -4.39 -2.01 19.50
CA ALA A 40 -4.41 -1.08 18.37
C ALA A 40 -3.29 -1.36 17.37
N LEU A 41 -2.07 -1.59 17.86
CA LEU A 41 -0.89 -1.92 17.05
C LEU A 41 -1.09 -3.24 16.29
N ASN A 42 -1.50 -4.30 16.97
CA ASN A 42 -1.72 -5.61 16.36
C ASN A 42 -2.81 -5.57 15.27
N ALA A 43 -3.89 -4.82 15.52
CA ALA A 43 -4.96 -4.65 14.55
C ALA A 43 -4.48 -3.89 13.30
N PHE A 44 -3.68 -2.84 13.49
CA PHE A 44 -3.11 -2.05 12.39
C PHE A 44 -2.01 -2.80 11.62
N GLU A 45 -1.18 -3.60 12.30
CA GLU A 45 -0.20 -4.48 11.65
C GLU A 45 -0.87 -5.54 10.78
N THR A 46 -1.97 -6.13 11.28
CA THR A 46 -2.78 -7.09 10.51
C THR A 46 -3.35 -6.43 9.26
N TYR A 47 -3.89 -5.22 9.39
CA TYR A 47 -4.38 -4.43 8.26
C TYR A 47 -3.28 -4.07 7.27
N PHE A 48 -2.11 -3.65 7.77
CA PHE A 48 -0.94 -3.35 6.96
C PHE A 48 -0.50 -4.57 6.16
N SER A 49 -0.40 -5.75 6.78
CA SER A 49 -0.04 -6.99 6.11
C SER A 49 -1.03 -7.35 4.99
N GLN A 50 -2.34 -7.18 5.22
CA GLN A 50 -3.35 -7.40 4.19
C GLN A 50 -3.26 -6.39 3.05
N GLN A 51 -3.03 -5.11 3.36
CA GLN A 51 -2.82 -4.07 2.36
C GLN A 51 -1.52 -4.30 1.58
N LEU A 52 -0.46 -4.77 2.23
CA LEU A 52 0.81 -5.09 1.60
C LEU A 52 0.66 -6.27 0.62
N LYS A 53 -0.11 -7.30 0.98
CA LYS A 53 -0.44 -8.39 0.03
C LYS A 53 -1.24 -7.87 -1.17
N LYS A 54 -2.29 -7.07 -0.96
CA LYS A 54 -3.13 -6.60 -2.06
C LYS A 54 -2.45 -5.53 -2.92
N LYS A 55 -1.98 -4.47 -2.29
CA LYS A 55 -1.40 -3.29 -2.95
C LYS A 55 0.07 -3.43 -3.25
N GLY A 56 0.84 -4.16 -2.45
CA GLY A 56 2.26 -4.41 -2.71
C GLY A 56 2.45 -5.30 -3.94
N ILE A 57 1.63 -6.33 -4.12
CA ILE A 57 1.62 -7.12 -5.37
C ILE A 57 1.24 -6.23 -6.56
N THR A 58 0.21 -5.40 -6.40
CA THR A 58 -0.22 -4.49 -7.47
C THR A 58 0.87 -3.47 -7.83
N ALA A 59 1.57 -2.92 -6.82
CA ALA A 59 2.69 -2.01 -7.03
C ALA A 59 3.88 -2.72 -7.69
N ALA A 60 4.21 -3.94 -7.28
CA ALA A 60 5.28 -4.73 -7.90
C ALA A 60 4.97 -5.04 -9.37
N MET A 61 3.74 -5.45 -9.69
CA MET A 61 3.31 -5.67 -11.08
C MET A 61 3.37 -4.38 -11.90
N ALA A 62 3.02 -3.24 -11.31
CA ALA A 62 3.12 -1.94 -11.95
C ALA A 62 4.56 -1.50 -12.29
N PHE A 63 5.58 -2.13 -11.71
CA PHE A 63 6.98 -1.93 -12.11
C PHE A 63 7.47 -3.02 -13.08
N VAL A 64 7.11 -4.28 -12.83
CA VAL A 64 7.58 -5.43 -13.63
C VAL A 64 7.00 -5.41 -15.05
N ILE A 65 5.71 -5.09 -15.21
CA ILE A 65 5.04 -5.10 -16.52
C ILE A 65 5.64 -4.03 -17.46
N PRO A 66 5.83 -2.77 -17.04
CA PRO A 66 6.52 -1.77 -17.86
C PRO A 66 7.93 -2.17 -18.28
N LEU A 67 8.72 -2.71 -17.36
CA LEU A 67 10.10 -3.13 -17.62
C LEU A 67 10.15 -4.26 -18.65
N LEU A 68 9.30 -5.28 -18.50
CA LEU A 68 9.17 -6.37 -19.47
C LEU A 68 8.72 -5.85 -20.83
N PHE A 69 7.76 -4.93 -20.86
CA PHE A 69 7.27 -4.34 -22.11
C PHE A 69 8.36 -3.56 -22.84
N ILE A 70 9.14 -2.73 -22.13
CA ILE A 70 10.29 -2.00 -22.69
C ILE A 70 11.34 -2.99 -23.22
N TYR A 71 11.64 -4.04 -22.47
CA TYR A 71 12.60 -5.07 -22.88
C TYR A 71 12.17 -5.79 -24.17
N ILE A 72 10.91 -6.23 -24.24
CA ILE A 72 10.37 -6.91 -25.44
C ILE A 72 10.34 -5.95 -26.63
N LEU A 73 9.89 -4.71 -26.43
CA LEU A 73 9.81 -3.71 -27.48
C LEU A 73 11.20 -3.35 -28.02
N SER A 74 12.19 -3.20 -27.14
CA SER A 74 13.58 -2.95 -27.51
C SER A 74 14.14 -4.09 -28.39
N ASN A 75 13.92 -5.34 -27.99
CA ASN A 75 14.36 -6.50 -28.77
C ASN A 75 13.67 -6.60 -30.14
N PHE A 76 12.36 -6.33 -30.19
CA PHE A 76 11.59 -6.38 -31.44
C PHE A 76 12.02 -5.27 -32.41
N ILE A 77 12.22 -4.03 -31.93
CA ILE A 77 12.67 -2.90 -32.75
C ILE A 77 14.09 -3.13 -33.29
N LEU A 78 14.99 -3.69 -32.47
CA LEU A 78 16.36 -4.02 -32.88
C LEU A 78 16.43 -5.11 -33.95
N THR A 79 15.45 -6.03 -34.00
CA THR A 79 15.43 -7.12 -34.99
C THR A 79 14.65 -6.80 -36.27
N HIS A 80 13.64 -5.92 -36.21
CA HIS A 80 12.59 -5.89 -37.25
C HIS A 80 12.36 -4.60 -38.04
N HIS A 81 13.09 -3.49 -37.90
CA HIS A 81 13.27 -2.44 -38.95
C HIS A 81 13.87 -1.13 -38.41
N GLY A 82 14.74 -0.53 -39.23
CA GLY A 82 15.17 0.87 -39.08
C GLY A 82 14.04 1.87 -39.33
N GLY A 83 13.88 2.81 -38.39
CA GLY A 83 13.55 4.21 -38.72
C GLY A 83 12.09 4.65 -38.81
N ARG A 84 11.07 3.79 -38.72
CA ARG A 84 9.66 4.24 -38.79
C ARG A 84 8.84 3.77 -37.57
N GLY A 85 8.87 4.52 -36.47
CA GLY A 85 8.09 4.12 -35.29
C GLY A 85 7.86 5.16 -34.18
N ILE A 86 8.23 6.42 -34.36
CA ILE A 86 8.20 7.43 -33.28
C ILE A 86 6.76 7.66 -32.76
N PHE A 87 5.75 7.68 -33.64
CA PHE A 87 4.34 7.88 -33.24
C PHE A 87 3.74 6.68 -32.49
N ALA A 88 4.13 5.45 -32.85
CA ALA A 88 3.67 4.25 -32.13
C ALA A 88 4.28 4.22 -30.72
N GLN A 89 5.55 4.59 -30.56
CA GLN A 89 6.23 4.64 -29.27
C GLN A 89 5.55 5.60 -28.27
N THR A 90 5.10 6.78 -28.72
CA THR A 90 4.45 7.77 -27.83
C THR A 90 3.09 7.30 -27.29
N LEU A 91 2.30 6.56 -28.07
CA LEU A 91 0.99 6.03 -27.63
C LEU A 91 1.13 4.95 -26.54
N TYR A 92 2.22 4.18 -26.54
CA TYR A 92 2.47 3.15 -25.52
C TYR A 92 3.09 3.71 -24.23
N ILE A 93 3.70 4.89 -24.26
CA ILE A 93 4.32 5.51 -23.08
C ILE A 93 3.27 6.01 -22.08
N LEU A 94 2.14 6.54 -22.56
CA LEU A 94 1.07 7.08 -21.71
C LEU A 94 0.53 6.06 -20.68
N PRO A 95 0.11 4.84 -21.08
CA PRO A 95 -0.36 3.84 -20.11
C PRO A 95 0.76 3.32 -19.20
N LEU A 96 2.02 3.30 -19.65
CA LEU A 96 3.16 2.92 -18.81
C LEU A 96 3.38 3.93 -17.68
N VAL A 97 3.33 5.22 -17.99
CA VAL A 97 3.51 6.30 -17.01
C VAL A 97 2.38 6.31 -15.98
N THR A 98 1.12 6.14 -16.41
CA THR A 98 -0.02 6.10 -15.48
C THR A 98 0.03 4.88 -14.58
N MET A 99 0.44 3.72 -15.09
CA MET A 99 0.65 2.52 -14.28
C MET A 99 1.77 2.71 -13.26
N LEU A 100 2.87 3.35 -13.65
CA LEU A 100 3.99 3.66 -12.75
C LEU A 100 3.57 4.63 -11.64
N LEU A 101 2.85 5.70 -11.97
CA LEU A 101 2.30 6.65 -10.99
C LEU A 101 1.34 5.95 -10.02
N TYR A 102 0.49 5.05 -10.51
CA TYR A 102 -0.38 4.25 -9.66
C TYR A 102 0.40 3.34 -8.70
N GLY A 103 1.49 2.73 -9.17
CA GLY A 103 2.42 1.96 -8.34
C GLY A 103 3.06 2.83 -7.24
N ILE A 104 3.57 4.01 -7.60
CA ILE A 104 4.19 4.95 -6.67
C ILE A 104 3.20 5.42 -5.61
N VAL A 105 1.99 5.84 -6.00
CA VAL A 105 0.95 6.30 -5.06
C VAL A 105 0.59 5.20 -4.06
N ASN A 106 0.46 3.95 -4.52
CA ASN A 106 0.21 2.84 -3.62
C ASN A 106 1.40 2.52 -2.71
N GLY A 107 2.63 2.62 -3.23
CA GLY A 107 3.86 2.50 -2.45
C GLY A 107 3.94 3.54 -1.33
N MET A 108 3.68 4.83 -1.65
CA MET A 108 3.66 5.90 -0.66
C MET A 108 2.59 5.67 0.42
N ARG A 109 1.40 5.18 0.04
CA ARG A 109 0.35 4.83 1.01
C ARG A 109 0.76 3.71 1.95
N LEU A 110 1.46 2.69 1.44
CA LEU A 110 2.00 1.62 2.29
C LEU A 110 3.09 2.15 3.22
N TRP A 111 3.98 3.01 2.70
CA TRP A 111 5.02 3.62 3.50
C TRP A 111 4.44 4.48 4.62
N ALA A 112 3.44 5.31 4.34
CA ALA A 112 2.76 6.13 5.35
C ALA A 112 2.16 5.28 6.49
N ILE A 113 1.50 4.17 6.18
CA ILE A 113 0.95 3.25 7.20
C ILE A 113 2.08 2.64 8.04
N LYS A 114 3.19 2.24 7.41
CA LYS A 114 4.35 1.68 8.11
C LYS A 114 4.98 2.71 9.06
N GLU A 115 5.14 3.95 8.59
CA GLU A 115 5.69 5.06 9.37
C GLU A 115 4.80 5.37 10.58
N GLU A 116 3.49 5.32 10.39
CA GLU A 116 2.51 5.52 11.46
C GLU A 116 2.60 4.43 12.54
N ILE A 117 2.71 3.16 12.14
CA ILE A 117 2.92 2.04 13.08
C ILE A 117 4.23 2.22 13.85
N THR A 118 5.30 2.62 13.14
CA THR A 118 6.64 2.77 13.73
C THR A 118 6.69 3.94 14.72
N SER A 119 6.19 5.11 14.32
CA SER A 119 6.11 6.28 15.18
C SER A 119 5.22 6.05 16.40
N PHE A 120 4.10 5.34 16.25
CA PHE A 120 3.24 4.99 17.38
C PHE A 120 3.95 4.04 18.36
N ARG A 121 4.64 3.02 17.84
CA ARG A 121 5.45 2.09 18.65
C ARG A 121 6.53 2.84 19.44
N GLU A 122 7.26 3.73 18.79
CA GLU A 122 8.29 4.57 19.43
C GLU A 122 7.71 5.48 20.52
N LEU A 123 6.59 6.17 20.24
CA LEU A 123 5.93 7.06 21.19
C LEU A 123 5.45 6.33 22.45
N ARG A 124 5.02 5.08 22.31
CA ARG A 124 4.54 4.25 23.43
C ARG A 124 5.65 3.43 24.10
N LYS A 125 6.89 3.50 23.60
CA LYS A 125 8.03 2.67 24.05
C LYS A 125 7.72 1.17 24.02
N LEU A 126 6.97 0.76 23.00
CA LEU A 126 6.62 -0.64 22.71
C LEU A 126 7.61 -1.25 21.70
#